data_AF-A0A9E6V155-F1
#
_entry.id   AF-A0A9E6V155-F1
#
_cell.length_a   1.000
_cell.length_b   1.000
_cell.length_c   1.000
_cell.angle_alpha   90.00
_cell.angle_beta   90.00
_cell.angle_gamma   90.00
#
_symmetry.space_group_name_H-M   'P 1'
#
loop_
_entity.id
_entity.type
_entity.pdbx_description
1 polymer ?
#
loop_
_entity_poly.entity_id
_entity_poly.type
_entity_poly.pdbx_seq_one_letter_code
_entity_poly.pdbx_strand_id
1 'polypeptide(L)'
;MCQLLLPDFCEVVNYKENLMRSLNLRQVKFTNKADQINSDYGITIPKHYQINTRNGADKIIGKKEISDDFGIELSVEIVETDHVPTIFNREFIITKEVNTDGIKNKGIINTGNGADKITGVAKTDLSANAIIIFQALALAKTTDTAVISNLFTSVELNATTDGIDNSYSHINTGNGKDYISGFADASITAVAIANADISAIVDDITQTPNSENLTAFAQAITVSIAQAKIIAKGINNTKGRISTGNDDDTICGKATSVNSTFSETFAGTFVTATPNSQAVAEAVANAVAETEDMAIAIDNQKGLINTGNGNDHIIAIAEARNKAIAINNTHGLINTGNGNDTIIANATSNESYSIFGGHINMGNGNDQLKASNFGGGVNINMGNGDDFVVGFGEATLNGGSGFDILNVGTYNIEDFQINLGTNNNQVTFELNNIIMNTIGFEQFDFANGSFNINF
;
A
#
# COMPACT_ATOMS: atom_id res chain seq x y z
N MET A 1 -1.21 20.73 -6.08
CA MET A 1 -0.38 20.23 -7.20
C MET A 1 -1.06 19.12 -8.00
N CYS A 2 -1.79 18.15 -7.43
CA CYS A 2 -2.82 17.37 -8.17
C CYS A 2 -4.24 17.87 -7.79
N GLN A 3 -4.60 19.09 -8.20
CA GLN A 3 -5.91 19.68 -7.84
C GLN A 3 -6.93 19.40 -8.95
N LEU A 4 -8.09 18.83 -8.58
CA LEU A 4 -9.21 18.54 -9.47
C LEU A 4 -9.74 19.83 -10.13
N LEU A 5 -9.43 20.05 -11.40
CA LEU A 5 -10.15 20.99 -12.24
C LEU A 5 -11.51 20.39 -12.63
N LEU A 6 -12.59 21.11 -12.34
CA LEU A 6 -13.98 20.73 -12.66
C LEU A 6 -14.30 20.98 -14.16
N PRO A 7 -15.20 20.21 -14.78
CA PRO A 7 -15.34 20.16 -16.24
C PRO A 7 -16.24 21.26 -16.85
N ASP A 8 -15.85 21.69 -18.06
CA ASP A 8 -16.77 22.20 -19.09
C ASP A 8 -17.73 21.09 -19.57
N PHE A 9 -18.90 21.51 -20.07
CA PHE A 9 -20.06 20.69 -20.40
C PHE A 9 -19.75 19.51 -21.37
N CYS A 10 -19.85 18.27 -20.88
CA CYS A 10 -19.82 17.02 -21.65
C CYS A 10 -21.15 16.26 -21.55
N GLU A 11 -21.43 15.42 -22.53
CA GLU A 11 -22.55 14.47 -22.52
C GLU A 11 -22.27 13.35 -21.49
N VAL A 12 -23.02 13.35 -20.39
CA VAL A 12 -22.81 12.42 -19.27
C VAL A 12 -23.72 11.19 -19.43
N VAL A 13 -23.12 10.03 -19.68
CA VAL A 13 -23.85 8.75 -19.64
C VAL A 13 -23.79 8.18 -18.21
N ASN A 14 -24.87 8.36 -17.44
CA ASN A 14 -25.00 7.79 -16.10
C ASN A 14 -25.65 6.38 -16.19
N TYR A 15 -24.87 5.32 -15.97
CA TYR A 15 -25.40 3.97 -15.79
C TYR A 15 -25.83 3.76 -14.33
N LYS A 16 -27.14 3.68 -14.09
CA LYS A 16 -27.72 3.16 -12.83
C LYS A 16 -28.16 1.72 -13.06
N GLU A 17 -27.29 0.74 -12.80
CA GLU A 17 -27.69 -0.67 -12.73
C GLU A 17 -27.55 -1.23 -11.31
N ASN A 18 -28.58 -1.99 -10.90
CA ASN A 18 -28.63 -2.77 -9.67
C ASN A 18 -27.63 -3.93 -9.74
N LEU A 19 -26.44 -3.78 -9.15
CA LEU A 19 -25.64 -4.79 -8.45
C LEU A 19 -24.27 -4.16 -8.18
N MET A 20 -23.62 -4.48 -7.05
CA MET A 20 -22.27 -4.02 -6.66
C MET A 20 -21.12 -4.52 -7.58
N ARG A 21 -21.35 -4.61 -8.88
CA ARG A 21 -20.39 -5.10 -9.88
C ARG A 21 -19.80 -3.91 -10.61
N SER A 22 -18.48 -3.91 -10.75
CA SER A 22 -17.75 -2.91 -11.55
C SER A 22 -18.30 -2.82 -12.97
N LEU A 23 -18.36 -1.60 -13.52
CA LEU A 23 -18.75 -1.36 -14.90
C LEU A 23 -17.74 -2.04 -15.84
N ASN A 24 -18.24 -2.90 -16.73
CA ASN A 24 -17.40 -3.55 -17.74
C ASN A 24 -17.39 -2.70 -19.02
N LEU A 25 -16.24 -2.09 -19.37
CA LEU A 25 -16.15 -1.21 -20.54
C LEU A 25 -16.37 -1.91 -21.88
N ARG A 26 -16.44 -3.25 -21.92
CA ARG A 26 -16.84 -3.98 -23.14
C ARG A 26 -18.21 -3.57 -23.67
N GLN A 27 -19.08 -3.04 -22.81
CA GLN A 27 -20.44 -2.63 -23.17
C GLN A 27 -20.53 -1.18 -23.62
N VAL A 28 -19.43 -0.42 -23.52
CA VAL A 28 -19.38 1.01 -23.82
C VAL A 28 -18.84 1.21 -25.24
N LYS A 29 -19.46 2.13 -25.97
CA LYS A 29 -19.01 2.54 -27.31
C LYS A 29 -18.66 4.02 -27.30
N PHE A 30 -17.39 4.32 -27.53
CA PHE A 30 -16.91 5.68 -27.73
C PHE A 30 -17.19 6.18 -29.16
N THR A 31 -17.34 7.49 -29.29
CA THR A 31 -17.64 8.26 -30.49
C THR A 31 -16.37 8.95 -31.01
N ASN A 32 -16.49 9.97 -31.87
CA ASN A 32 -15.35 10.80 -32.28
C ASN A 32 -15.46 12.20 -31.65
N LYS A 33 -16.16 12.29 -30.52
CA LYS A 33 -16.39 13.49 -29.72
C LYS A 33 -15.94 13.15 -28.30
N ALA A 34 -15.79 14.18 -27.47
CA ALA A 34 -15.52 13.99 -26.06
C ALA A 34 -16.63 13.17 -25.38
N ASP A 35 -16.30 11.95 -24.96
CA ASP A 35 -17.18 11.07 -24.20
C ASP A 35 -16.75 11.01 -22.73
N GLN A 36 -17.71 10.79 -21.83
CA GLN A 36 -17.42 10.64 -20.41
C GLN A 36 -18.08 9.38 -19.84
N ILE A 37 -17.27 8.54 -19.23
CA ILE A 37 -17.67 7.37 -18.47
C ILE A 37 -17.30 7.58 -17.01
N ASN A 38 -18.30 7.44 -16.14
CA ASN A 38 -18.13 7.51 -14.70
C ASN A 38 -18.82 6.32 -14.03
N SER A 39 -18.13 5.66 -13.10
CA SER A 39 -18.66 4.53 -12.33
C SER A 39 -18.24 4.65 -10.87
N ASP A 40 -19.20 4.59 -9.95
CA ASP A 40 -18.97 4.57 -8.50
C ASP A 40 -18.75 3.14 -7.94
N TYR A 41 -18.73 2.12 -8.81
CA TYR A 41 -18.48 0.72 -8.45
C TYR A 41 -17.16 0.18 -9.01
N GLY A 42 -16.29 1.08 -9.45
CA GLY A 42 -15.08 0.81 -10.19
C GLY A 42 -15.36 0.48 -11.66
N ILE A 43 -14.29 0.38 -12.43
CA ILE A 43 -14.32 0.01 -13.84
C ILE A 43 -13.43 -1.21 -14.03
N THR A 44 -13.90 -2.20 -14.79
CA THR A 44 -13.08 -3.35 -15.20
C THR A 44 -12.95 -3.40 -16.72
N ILE A 45 -11.72 -3.53 -17.21
CA ILE A 45 -11.41 -3.87 -18.59
C ILE A 45 -10.92 -5.32 -18.59
N PRO A 46 -11.66 -6.26 -19.20
CA PRO A 46 -11.29 -7.68 -19.15
C PRO A 46 -10.04 -7.97 -19.99
N LYS A 47 -9.40 -9.11 -19.67
CA LYS A 47 -8.24 -9.60 -20.41
C LYS A 47 -8.58 -9.80 -21.89
N HIS A 48 -7.62 -9.47 -22.75
CA HIS A 48 -7.75 -9.56 -24.21
C HIS A 48 -8.77 -8.60 -24.85
N TYR A 49 -9.25 -7.61 -24.11
CA TYR A 49 -10.12 -6.58 -24.65
C TYR A 49 -9.36 -5.28 -24.90
N GLN A 50 -9.75 -4.57 -25.95
CA GLN A 50 -9.17 -3.29 -26.33
C GLN A 50 -10.27 -2.23 -26.32
N ILE A 51 -10.06 -1.21 -25.48
CA ILE A 51 -10.82 0.03 -25.51
C ILE A 51 -10.12 1.00 -26.45
N ASN A 52 -10.92 1.68 -27.27
CA ASN A 52 -10.46 2.74 -28.16
C ASN A 52 -11.45 3.90 -28.03
N THR A 53 -11.03 5.00 -27.41
CA THR A 53 -11.89 6.19 -27.23
C THR A 53 -11.92 7.09 -28.48
N ARG A 54 -10.94 6.90 -29.37
CA ARG A 54 -10.80 7.44 -30.73
C ARG A 54 -10.31 8.89 -30.76
N ASN A 55 -11.22 9.85 -30.84
CA ASN A 55 -10.92 11.27 -30.93
C ASN A 55 -11.85 12.01 -29.98
N GLY A 56 -11.36 13.07 -29.35
CA GLY A 56 -12.12 13.83 -28.38
C GLY A 56 -11.36 13.93 -27.07
N ALA A 57 -11.78 14.81 -26.17
CA ALA A 57 -11.23 14.86 -24.82
C ALA A 57 -12.00 13.89 -23.91
N ASP A 58 -11.68 12.60 -24.01
CA ASP A 58 -12.42 11.53 -23.38
C ASP A 58 -12.08 11.37 -21.90
N LYS A 59 -13.05 10.90 -21.10
CA LYS A 59 -12.89 10.76 -19.65
C LYS A 59 -13.34 9.38 -19.21
N ILE A 60 -12.41 8.60 -18.64
CA ILE A 60 -12.68 7.30 -18.01
C ILE A 60 -12.43 7.46 -16.51
N ILE A 61 -13.50 7.50 -15.72
CA ILE A 61 -13.45 7.76 -14.28
C ILE A 61 -14.04 6.56 -13.54
N GLY A 62 -13.20 5.80 -12.84
CA GLY A 62 -13.62 4.69 -12.01
C GLY A 62 -13.37 5.00 -10.53
N LYS A 63 -14.41 4.88 -9.71
CA LYS A 63 -14.33 5.05 -8.25
C LYS A 63 -14.86 3.81 -7.57
N LYS A 64 -14.19 3.31 -6.54
CA LYS A 64 -14.69 2.18 -5.75
C LYS A 64 -14.38 2.39 -4.27
N GLU A 65 -15.38 2.21 -3.42
CA GLU A 65 -15.24 2.28 -1.97
C GLU A 65 -15.70 0.95 -1.35
N ILE A 66 -14.90 0.42 -0.42
CA ILE A 66 -15.27 -0.71 0.42
C ILE A 66 -15.08 -0.29 1.88
N SER A 67 -16.12 -0.50 2.68
CA SER A 67 -16.03 -0.41 4.14
C SER A 67 -16.67 -1.66 4.71
N ASP A 68 -15.93 -2.45 5.48
CA ASP A 68 -16.39 -3.74 5.98
C ASP A 68 -15.69 -4.12 7.29
N ASP A 69 -16.36 -4.93 8.09
CA ASP A 69 -15.84 -5.46 9.35
C ASP A 69 -15.74 -6.98 9.30
N PHE A 70 -14.51 -7.49 9.38
CA PHE A 70 -14.21 -8.91 9.42
C PHE A 70 -14.00 -9.35 10.86
N GLY A 71 -15.11 -9.69 11.52
CA GLY A 71 -15.11 -10.18 12.89
C GLY A 71 -15.31 -11.69 13.00
N ILE A 72 -14.63 -12.30 13.98
CA ILE A 72 -15.07 -13.54 14.62
C ILE A 72 -15.35 -13.22 16.07
N GLU A 73 -16.56 -13.54 16.51
CA GLU A 73 -16.89 -13.66 17.91
C GLU A 73 -17.07 -15.14 18.23
N LEU A 74 -16.16 -15.69 19.04
CA LEU A 74 -16.26 -17.05 19.55
C LEU A 74 -16.70 -17.00 21.01
N SER A 75 -17.96 -17.36 21.25
CA SER A 75 -18.46 -17.65 22.59
C SER A 75 -18.43 -19.15 22.82
N VAL A 76 -17.66 -19.59 23.82
CA VAL A 76 -17.65 -20.98 24.26
C VAL A 76 -18.30 -21.03 25.64
N GLU A 77 -19.51 -21.58 25.67
CA GLU A 77 -20.24 -21.92 26.88
C GLU A 77 -20.20 -23.44 27.06
N ILE A 78 -19.67 -23.90 28.19
CA ILE A 78 -19.72 -25.33 28.52
C ILE A 78 -20.92 -25.58 29.42
N VAL A 79 -21.99 -26.15 28.85
CA VAL A 79 -23.26 -26.43 29.53
C VAL A 79 -23.25 -27.83 30.14
N GLU A 80 -23.79 -27.96 31.35
CA GLU A 80 -23.96 -29.23 32.07
C GLU A 80 -24.84 -30.19 31.26
N THR A 81 -24.28 -31.30 30.79
CA THR A 81 -25.06 -32.40 30.21
C THR A 81 -24.58 -33.72 30.81
N ASP A 82 -25.49 -34.68 31.01
CA ASP A 82 -25.19 -36.02 31.54
C ASP A 82 -24.23 -36.85 30.66
N HIS A 83 -23.69 -36.28 29.59
CA HIS A 83 -22.78 -36.90 28.65
C HIS A 83 -21.48 -36.09 28.62
N VAL A 84 -20.33 -36.78 28.73
CA VAL A 84 -19.00 -36.15 28.67
C VAL A 84 -18.92 -35.25 27.44
N PRO A 85 -18.83 -33.91 27.60
CA PRO A 85 -18.68 -33.01 26.47
C PRO A 85 -17.38 -33.37 25.77
N THR A 86 -17.46 -33.75 24.49
CA THR A 86 -16.25 -33.90 23.67
C THR A 86 -15.78 -32.48 23.35
N ILE A 87 -14.92 -31.91 24.19
CA ILE A 87 -14.36 -30.58 23.93
C ILE A 87 -13.36 -30.75 22.78
N PHE A 88 -13.68 -30.12 21.66
CA PHE A 88 -12.81 -30.10 20.50
C PHE A 88 -11.76 -29.02 20.70
N ASN A 89 -10.48 -29.36 20.56
CA ASN A 89 -9.42 -28.38 20.30
C ASN A 89 -9.77 -27.74 18.94
N ARG A 90 -10.45 -26.58 18.94
CA ARG A 90 -10.88 -25.90 17.71
C ARG A 90 -10.06 -24.65 17.53
N GLU A 91 -9.25 -24.68 16.49
CA GLU A 91 -8.62 -23.50 15.93
C GLU A 91 -9.60 -22.85 14.96
N PHE A 92 -9.97 -21.60 15.22
CA PHE A 92 -10.78 -20.80 14.30
C PHE A 92 -9.87 -19.77 13.64
N ILE A 93 -9.53 -20.02 12.37
CA ILE A 93 -8.76 -19.10 11.54
C ILE A 93 -9.69 -18.56 10.46
N ILE A 94 -9.89 -17.24 10.40
CA ILE A 94 -10.42 -16.60 9.21
C ILE A 94 -9.29 -15.82 8.55
N THR A 95 -8.97 -16.22 7.32
CA THR A 95 -8.13 -15.44 6.43
C THR A 95 -9.03 -14.78 5.39
N LYS A 96 -8.91 -13.45 5.25
CA LYS A 96 -9.68 -12.68 4.27
C LYS A 96 -8.75 -11.86 3.38
N GLU A 97 -9.00 -11.96 2.08
CA GLU A 97 -8.40 -11.07 1.08
C GLU A 97 -9.43 -10.08 0.55
N VAL A 98 -9.08 -8.78 0.53
CA VAL A 98 -9.92 -7.71 -0.01
C VAL A 98 -9.15 -6.97 -1.09
N ASN A 99 -9.78 -6.79 -2.25
CA ASN A 99 -9.21 -6.04 -3.38
C ASN A 99 -10.17 -4.93 -3.83
N THR A 100 -9.69 -3.69 -3.79
CA THR A 100 -10.45 -2.50 -4.20
C THR A 100 -9.72 -1.82 -5.34
N ASP A 101 -10.30 -1.85 -6.54
CA ASP A 101 -9.75 -1.18 -7.71
C ASP A 101 -10.69 -0.06 -8.17
N GLY A 102 -10.19 1.16 -8.32
CA GLY A 102 -10.92 2.25 -8.99
C GLY A 102 -11.09 1.94 -10.48
N ILE A 103 -9.98 1.62 -11.14
CA ILE A 103 -9.95 1.03 -12.49
C ILE A 103 -9.08 -0.22 -12.46
N LYS A 104 -9.67 -1.37 -12.81
CA LYS A 104 -8.97 -2.64 -13.04
C LYS A 104 -8.80 -2.90 -14.53
N ASN A 105 -7.65 -2.51 -15.09
CA ASN A 105 -7.30 -2.78 -16.47
C ASN A 105 -6.57 -4.11 -16.59
N LYS A 106 -7.19 -5.10 -17.25
CA LYS A 106 -6.56 -6.38 -17.64
C LYS A 106 -6.27 -6.45 -19.15
N GLY A 107 -6.61 -5.41 -19.90
CA GLY A 107 -6.60 -5.36 -21.36
C GLY A 107 -5.72 -4.23 -21.89
N ILE A 108 -6.23 -3.53 -22.91
CA ILE A 108 -5.57 -2.39 -23.53
C ILE A 108 -6.55 -1.22 -23.54
N ILE A 109 -6.14 -0.06 -23.03
CA ILE A 109 -6.84 1.22 -23.20
C ILE A 109 -6.05 2.04 -24.21
N ASN A 110 -6.70 2.51 -25.28
CA ASN A 110 -6.15 3.50 -26.20
C ASN A 110 -7.09 4.69 -26.24
N THR A 111 -6.62 5.91 -25.98
CA THR A 111 -7.51 7.07 -26.02
C THR A 111 -7.45 7.82 -27.36
N GLY A 112 -6.28 7.88 -28.00
CA GLY A 112 -6.14 8.27 -29.40
C GLY A 112 -5.71 9.72 -29.55
N ASN A 113 -6.59 10.59 -30.05
CA ASN A 113 -6.29 12.03 -30.13
C ASN A 113 -7.24 12.83 -29.23
N GLY A 114 -6.68 13.71 -28.41
CA GLY A 114 -7.41 14.66 -27.59
C GLY A 114 -6.71 14.90 -26.26
N ALA A 115 -7.34 15.68 -25.39
CA ALA A 115 -6.86 15.86 -24.01
C ALA A 115 -7.61 14.85 -23.13
N ASP A 116 -7.15 13.61 -23.14
CA ASP A 116 -7.84 12.49 -22.51
C ASP A 116 -7.52 12.38 -21.02
N LYS A 117 -8.47 11.80 -20.27
CA LYS A 117 -8.34 11.63 -18.82
C LYS A 117 -8.74 10.23 -18.38
N ILE A 118 -7.80 9.53 -17.76
CA ILE A 118 -8.03 8.25 -17.09
C ILE A 118 -7.84 8.47 -15.60
N THR A 119 -8.89 8.31 -14.81
CA THR A 119 -8.84 8.53 -13.35
C THR A 119 -9.43 7.36 -12.58
N GLY A 120 -8.60 6.73 -11.77
CA GLY A 120 -9.01 5.70 -10.83
C GLY A 120 -8.94 6.19 -9.39
N VAL A 121 -10.01 6.00 -8.63
CA VAL A 121 -10.08 6.31 -7.19
C VAL A 121 -10.52 5.06 -6.44
N ALA A 122 -9.72 4.62 -5.47
CA ALA A 122 -10.05 3.49 -4.62
C ALA A 122 -9.97 3.92 -3.15
N LYS A 123 -11.00 3.55 -2.39
CA LYS A 123 -11.04 3.77 -0.94
C LYS A 123 -11.38 2.47 -0.22
N THR A 124 -10.63 2.12 0.80
CA THR A 124 -10.84 0.90 1.58
C THR A 124 -10.73 1.22 3.06
N ASP A 125 -11.73 0.83 3.84
CA ASP A 125 -11.73 1.02 5.30
C ASP A 125 -12.20 -0.27 5.99
N LEU A 126 -11.26 -1.02 6.58
CA LEU A 126 -11.55 -2.37 7.08
C LEU A 126 -11.17 -2.54 8.55
N SER A 127 -11.88 -3.43 9.23
CA SER A 127 -11.49 -3.94 10.55
C SER A 127 -11.34 -5.47 10.57
N ALA A 128 -10.38 -5.95 11.34
CA ALA A 128 -10.16 -7.34 11.67
C ALA A 128 -10.39 -7.52 13.17
N ASN A 129 -11.50 -8.13 13.55
CA ASN A 129 -11.94 -8.25 14.93
C ASN A 129 -11.88 -9.72 15.39
N ALA A 130 -10.94 -10.05 16.28
CA ALA A 130 -10.87 -11.36 16.92
C ALA A 130 -11.35 -11.25 18.37
N ILE A 131 -12.48 -11.86 18.71
CA ILE A 131 -13.05 -11.82 20.07
C ILE A 131 -13.26 -13.25 20.54
N ILE A 132 -12.67 -13.60 21.68
CA ILE A 132 -12.95 -14.86 22.38
C ILE A 132 -13.50 -14.58 23.76
N ILE A 133 -14.64 -15.20 24.04
CA ILE A 133 -15.27 -15.21 25.34
C ILE A 133 -15.36 -16.67 25.78
N PHE A 134 -14.53 -17.03 26.77
CA PHE A 134 -14.59 -18.32 27.43
C PHE A 134 -15.39 -18.19 28.72
N GLN A 135 -16.56 -18.82 28.76
CA GLN A 135 -17.39 -18.92 29.95
C GLN A 135 -17.45 -20.37 30.38
N ALA A 136 -16.83 -20.65 31.52
CA ALA A 136 -16.89 -21.97 32.10
C ALA A 136 -17.91 -22.00 33.23
N LEU A 137 -18.96 -22.81 33.06
CA LEU A 137 -19.83 -23.19 34.17
C LEU A 137 -19.24 -24.39 34.92
N ALA A 138 -19.59 -24.49 36.21
CA ALA A 138 -19.13 -25.52 37.13
C ALA A 138 -19.26 -26.95 36.56
N LEU A 139 -18.13 -27.54 36.17
CA LEU A 139 -18.03 -28.92 35.62
C LEU A 139 -17.05 -29.82 36.40
N ALA A 140 -16.57 -29.34 37.56
CA ALA A 140 -15.42 -29.91 38.25
C ALA A 140 -15.59 -31.39 38.69
N LYS A 141 -16.81 -31.95 38.66
CA LYS A 141 -17.11 -33.30 39.17
C LYS A 141 -17.01 -34.44 38.13
N THR A 142 -17.04 -34.19 36.81
CA THR A 142 -17.30 -35.27 35.83
C THR A 142 -16.37 -35.34 34.61
N THR A 143 -15.54 -34.33 34.33
CA THR A 143 -14.70 -34.29 33.12
C THR A 143 -13.25 -34.74 33.35
N ASP A 144 -12.70 -35.49 32.39
CA ASP A 144 -11.30 -35.90 32.29
C ASP A 144 -10.37 -34.69 32.05
N THR A 145 -9.26 -34.61 32.79
CA THR A 145 -8.24 -33.55 32.70
C THR A 145 -7.65 -33.39 31.31
N ALA A 146 -7.62 -34.45 30.52
CA ALA A 146 -7.02 -34.44 29.19
C ALA A 146 -7.85 -33.68 28.12
N VAL A 147 -9.06 -33.22 28.47
CA VAL A 147 -10.06 -32.68 27.52
C VAL A 147 -10.13 -31.14 27.51
N ILE A 148 -9.41 -30.45 28.41
CA ILE A 148 -9.51 -28.98 28.51
C ILE A 148 -8.66 -28.32 27.42
N SER A 149 -9.35 -27.65 26.50
CA SER A 149 -8.82 -27.20 25.22
C SER A 149 -8.12 -25.86 25.31
N ASN A 150 -7.09 -25.68 24.48
CA ASN A 150 -6.65 -24.35 24.11
C ASN A 150 -7.66 -23.76 23.11
N LEU A 151 -8.23 -22.60 23.41
CA LEU A 151 -9.12 -21.90 22.50
C LEU A 151 -8.35 -20.81 21.78
N PHE A 152 -8.33 -20.92 20.45
CA PHE A 152 -7.64 -20.01 19.56
C PHE A 152 -8.62 -19.45 18.54
N THR A 153 -8.66 -18.12 18.46
CA THR A 153 -9.31 -17.38 17.38
C THR A 153 -8.27 -16.47 16.76
N SER A 154 -8.08 -16.64 15.46
CA SER A 154 -7.18 -15.85 14.65
C SER A 154 -7.95 -15.24 13.49
N VAL A 155 -7.84 -13.93 13.32
CA VAL A 155 -8.31 -13.21 12.14
C VAL A 155 -7.11 -12.63 11.44
N GLU A 156 -6.90 -13.03 10.19
CA GLU A 156 -5.89 -12.48 9.30
C GLU A 156 -6.59 -11.76 8.13
N LEU A 157 -6.35 -10.46 8.01
CA LEU A 157 -6.92 -9.63 6.96
C LEU A 157 -5.81 -9.05 6.07
N ASN A 158 -5.85 -9.38 4.78
CA ASN A 158 -4.95 -8.85 3.78
C ASN A 158 -5.72 -8.02 2.76
N ALA A 159 -5.40 -6.73 2.63
CA ALA A 159 -6.12 -5.80 1.75
C ALA A 159 -5.19 -5.10 0.75
N THR A 160 -5.63 -5.00 -0.50
CA THR A 160 -4.97 -4.20 -1.54
C THR A 160 -5.96 -3.20 -2.12
N THR A 161 -5.53 -1.94 -2.25
CA THR A 161 -6.35 -0.82 -2.72
C THR A 161 -5.60 -0.10 -3.84
N ASP A 162 -6.05 -0.28 -5.08
CA ASP A 162 -5.41 0.28 -6.26
C ASP A 162 -6.30 1.36 -6.89
N GLY A 163 -5.81 2.60 -7.01
CA GLY A 163 -6.50 3.64 -7.77
C GLY A 163 -6.70 3.17 -9.21
N ILE A 164 -5.58 2.84 -9.88
CA ILE A 164 -5.55 2.15 -11.17
C ILE A 164 -4.69 0.89 -11.05
N ASP A 165 -5.27 -0.28 -11.27
CA ASP A 165 -4.53 -1.54 -11.52
C ASP A 165 -4.35 -1.74 -13.03
N ASN A 166 -3.15 -1.46 -13.53
CA ASN A 166 -2.70 -1.72 -14.90
C ASN A 166 -1.71 -2.90 -14.98
N SER A 167 -1.73 -3.79 -13.99
CA SER A 167 -0.79 -4.91 -13.95
C SER A 167 -0.96 -5.81 -15.18
N TYR A 168 0.15 -6.18 -15.82
CA TYR A 168 0.19 -7.00 -17.04
C TYR A 168 -0.62 -6.44 -18.23
N SER A 169 -0.90 -5.13 -18.23
CA SER A 169 -1.84 -4.49 -19.16
C SER A 169 -1.24 -3.23 -19.78
N HIS A 170 -2.00 -2.58 -20.67
CA HIS A 170 -1.52 -1.42 -21.44
C HIS A 170 -2.49 -0.24 -21.34
N ILE A 171 -1.94 0.94 -21.12
CA ILE A 171 -2.61 2.23 -21.31
C ILE A 171 -1.78 3.03 -22.31
N ASN A 172 -2.41 3.47 -23.39
CA ASN A 172 -1.81 4.33 -24.41
C ASN A 172 -2.72 5.56 -24.60
N THR A 173 -2.26 6.78 -24.36
CA THR A 173 -3.15 7.95 -24.48
C THR A 173 -3.07 8.62 -25.85
N GLY A 174 -1.88 8.74 -26.45
CA GLY A 174 -1.72 9.03 -27.87
C GLY A 174 -1.23 10.44 -28.15
N ASN A 175 -2.04 11.30 -28.76
CA ASN A 175 -1.67 12.71 -28.99
C ASN A 175 -2.62 13.62 -28.23
N GLY A 176 -2.08 14.71 -27.72
CA GLY A 176 -2.78 15.72 -26.94
C GLY A 176 -2.40 15.63 -25.47
N LYS A 177 -2.76 16.66 -24.70
CA LYS A 177 -2.32 16.77 -23.30
C LYS A 177 -3.12 15.83 -22.41
N ASP A 178 -2.59 14.63 -22.19
CA ASP A 178 -3.30 13.56 -21.52
C ASP A 178 -3.02 13.51 -20.02
N TYR A 179 -3.97 12.95 -19.27
CA TYR A 179 -3.90 12.87 -17.82
C TYR A 179 -4.28 11.48 -17.30
N ILE A 180 -3.29 10.74 -16.80
CA ILE A 180 -3.50 9.45 -16.11
C ILE A 180 -3.33 9.67 -14.62
N SER A 181 -4.33 9.31 -13.82
CA SER A 181 -4.21 9.47 -12.38
C SER A 181 -4.89 8.40 -11.55
N GLY A 182 -4.17 7.90 -10.56
CA GLY A 182 -4.62 6.89 -9.64
C GLY A 182 -4.49 7.35 -8.20
N PHE A 183 -5.61 7.34 -7.48
CA PHE A 183 -5.72 7.72 -6.08
C PHE A 183 -6.16 6.52 -5.24
N ALA A 184 -5.38 6.15 -4.24
CA ALA A 184 -5.75 5.14 -3.25
C ALA A 184 -5.71 5.72 -1.84
N ASP A 185 -6.78 5.49 -1.08
CA ASP A 185 -6.89 5.84 0.33
C ASP A 185 -7.33 4.59 1.12
N ALA A 186 -6.50 4.12 2.04
CA ALA A 186 -6.71 2.82 2.66
C ALA A 186 -6.48 2.88 4.17
N SER A 187 -7.47 2.43 4.96
CA SER A 187 -7.37 2.27 6.40
C SER A 187 -7.62 0.83 6.81
N ILE A 188 -6.88 0.37 7.81
CA ILE A 188 -7.09 -0.94 8.43
C ILE A 188 -6.98 -0.86 9.95
N THR A 189 -7.84 -1.58 10.66
CA THR A 189 -7.83 -1.69 12.11
C THR A 189 -7.78 -3.15 12.54
N ALA A 190 -6.89 -3.53 13.46
CA ALA A 190 -6.89 -4.85 14.08
C ALA A 190 -7.32 -4.74 15.54
N VAL A 191 -8.33 -5.51 15.95
CA VAL A 191 -8.88 -5.55 17.30
C VAL A 191 -8.85 -6.99 17.81
N ALA A 192 -8.11 -7.23 18.89
CA ALA A 192 -8.09 -8.53 19.57
C ALA A 192 -8.58 -8.40 21.01
N ILE A 193 -9.59 -9.19 21.38
CA ILE A 193 -10.12 -9.26 22.75
C ILE A 193 -10.12 -10.72 23.20
N ALA A 194 -9.45 -11.01 24.30
CA ALA A 194 -9.46 -12.32 24.94
C ALA A 194 -10.04 -12.19 26.34
N ASN A 195 -11.18 -12.84 26.58
CA ASN A 195 -11.85 -12.85 27.88
C ASN A 195 -12.00 -14.27 28.40
N ALA A 196 -11.41 -14.54 29.57
CA ALA A 196 -11.58 -15.77 30.32
C ALA A 196 -12.34 -15.49 31.63
N ASP A 197 -13.62 -15.86 31.65
CA ASP A 197 -14.48 -15.79 32.83
C ASP A 197 -14.70 -17.18 33.42
N ILE A 198 -14.19 -17.36 34.63
CA ILE A 198 -14.27 -18.60 35.39
C ILE A 198 -14.89 -18.38 36.77
N SER A 199 -15.61 -17.27 36.96
CA SER A 199 -16.21 -16.91 38.25
C SER A 199 -17.17 -17.97 38.77
N ALA A 200 -17.88 -18.66 37.88
CA ALA A 200 -18.84 -19.73 38.23
C ALA A 200 -18.17 -21.00 38.82
N ILE A 201 -16.84 -21.12 38.74
CA ILE A 201 -16.08 -22.28 39.22
C ILE A 201 -15.52 -22.06 40.63
N VAL A 202 -15.45 -20.80 41.07
CA VAL A 202 -14.93 -20.42 42.40
C VAL A 202 -15.73 -21.08 43.54
N ASP A 203 -17.04 -21.20 43.39
CA ASP A 203 -17.92 -21.81 44.40
C ASP A 203 -17.68 -23.33 44.54
N ASP A 204 -17.20 -23.98 43.49
CA ASP A 204 -16.89 -25.42 43.47
C ASP A 204 -15.44 -25.70 43.94
N ILE A 205 -14.48 -24.85 43.56
CA ILE A 205 -13.07 -24.94 44.01
C ILE A 205 -12.97 -24.79 45.53
N THR A 206 -13.74 -23.87 46.12
CA THR A 206 -13.73 -23.63 47.58
C THR A 206 -14.26 -24.82 48.38
N GLN A 207 -15.05 -25.70 47.76
CA GLN A 207 -15.61 -26.89 48.39
C GLN A 207 -14.71 -28.14 48.23
N THR A 208 -13.85 -28.20 47.20
CA THR A 208 -13.01 -29.38 46.89
C THR A 208 -11.63 -28.98 46.33
N PRO A 209 -10.64 -28.62 47.18
CA PRO A 209 -9.44 -27.91 46.76
C PRO A 209 -8.40 -28.67 45.91
N ASN A 210 -8.52 -29.99 45.68
CA ASN A 210 -7.38 -30.82 45.23
C ASN A 210 -7.75 -31.93 44.22
N SER A 211 -8.68 -31.73 43.30
CA SER A 211 -8.83 -32.68 42.18
C SER A 211 -7.86 -32.34 41.05
N GLU A 212 -7.19 -33.32 40.44
CA GLU A 212 -6.37 -33.12 39.23
C GLU A 212 -7.16 -32.40 38.11
N ASN A 213 -8.47 -32.63 38.05
CA ASN A 213 -9.44 -31.94 37.17
C ASN A 213 -9.43 -30.42 37.32
N LEU A 214 -9.20 -29.92 38.53
CA LEU A 214 -9.11 -28.49 38.85
C LEU A 214 -7.82 -27.90 38.30
N THR A 215 -6.71 -28.63 38.40
CA THR A 215 -5.39 -28.22 37.89
C THR A 215 -5.34 -28.14 36.37
N ALA A 216 -6.01 -29.05 35.65
CA ALA A 216 -6.10 -28.96 34.19
C ALA A 216 -7.00 -27.80 33.75
N PHE A 217 -8.07 -27.51 34.50
CA PHE A 217 -8.93 -26.35 34.27
C PHE A 217 -8.21 -25.03 34.57
N ALA A 218 -7.36 -25.03 35.61
CA ALA A 218 -6.43 -23.95 35.93
C ALA A 218 -5.52 -23.54 34.78
N GLN A 219 -5.28 -24.42 33.81
CA GLN A 219 -4.36 -24.19 32.71
C GLN A 219 -5.08 -23.80 31.41
N ALA A 220 -6.37 -23.44 31.48
CA ALA A 220 -7.10 -22.97 30.31
C ALA A 220 -6.43 -21.70 29.73
N ILE A 221 -6.04 -21.78 28.46
CA ILE A 221 -5.45 -20.67 27.71
C ILE A 221 -6.45 -20.20 26.66
N THR A 222 -6.82 -18.91 26.74
CA THR A 222 -7.60 -18.22 25.72
C THR A 222 -6.69 -17.27 24.96
N VAL A 223 -6.53 -17.48 23.64
CA VAL A 223 -5.68 -16.63 22.81
C VAL A 223 -6.45 -16.05 21.64
N SER A 224 -6.57 -14.73 21.61
CA SER A 224 -7.17 -13.98 20.50
C SER A 224 -6.08 -13.25 19.71
N ILE A 225 -6.05 -13.44 18.40
CA ILE A 225 -5.06 -12.84 17.50
C ILE A 225 -5.77 -12.14 16.35
N ALA A 226 -5.50 -10.84 16.17
CA ALA A 226 -5.95 -10.06 15.03
C ALA A 226 -4.73 -9.51 14.29
N GLN A 227 -4.55 -9.93 13.05
CA GLN A 227 -3.47 -9.47 12.17
C GLN A 227 -4.08 -8.83 10.93
N ALA A 228 -3.66 -7.62 10.61
CA ALA A 228 -4.23 -6.90 9.48
C ALA A 228 -3.16 -6.15 8.67
N LYS A 229 -3.08 -6.44 7.37
CA LYS A 229 -2.14 -5.83 6.44
C LYS A 229 -2.88 -5.11 5.32
N ILE A 230 -2.46 -3.90 5.01
CA ILE A 230 -3.02 -3.13 3.90
C ILE A 230 -1.93 -2.52 3.01
N ILE A 231 -2.15 -2.59 1.70
CA ILE A 231 -1.30 -1.95 0.69
C ILE A 231 -2.17 -1.04 -0.16
N ALA A 232 -1.88 0.26 -0.13
CA ALA A 232 -2.48 1.26 -0.99
C ALA A 232 -1.56 1.57 -2.17
N LYS A 233 -2.06 1.49 -3.41
CA LYS A 233 -1.33 1.88 -4.62
C LYS A 233 -2.09 2.91 -5.42
N GLY A 234 -1.47 4.05 -5.72
CA GLY A 234 -2.10 5.04 -6.60
C GLY A 234 -2.29 4.46 -8.00
N ILE A 235 -1.17 4.14 -8.65
CA ILE A 235 -1.11 3.44 -9.94
C ILE A 235 -0.26 2.19 -9.77
N ASN A 236 -0.85 1.01 -9.98
CA ASN A 236 -0.15 -0.26 -10.05
C ASN A 236 0.12 -0.64 -11.51
N ASN A 237 1.33 -0.38 -11.98
CA ASN A 237 1.82 -0.72 -13.32
C ASN A 237 2.76 -1.94 -13.31
N THR A 238 2.60 -2.86 -12.36
CA THR A 238 3.48 -4.02 -12.22
C THR A 238 3.44 -4.88 -13.48
N LYS A 239 4.58 -5.00 -14.18
CA LYS A 239 4.68 -5.67 -15.50
C LYS A 239 3.70 -5.13 -16.55
N GLY A 240 3.14 -3.95 -16.31
CA GLY A 240 2.28 -3.24 -17.24
C GLY A 240 3.06 -2.27 -18.10
N ARG A 241 2.35 -1.58 -18.97
CA ARG A 241 2.88 -0.50 -19.80
C ARG A 241 1.94 0.70 -19.77
N ILE A 242 2.51 1.88 -19.56
CA ILE A 242 1.87 3.17 -19.77
C ILE A 242 2.67 3.91 -20.83
N SER A 243 1.99 4.43 -21.84
CA SER A 243 2.59 5.29 -22.88
C SER A 243 1.69 6.50 -23.11
N THR A 244 2.21 7.73 -22.99
CA THR A 244 1.34 8.92 -23.14
C THR A 244 1.43 9.54 -24.54
N GLY A 245 2.61 9.53 -25.16
CA GLY A 245 2.76 9.69 -26.61
C GLY A 245 3.40 11.03 -26.99
N ASN A 246 2.64 11.95 -27.57
CA ASN A 246 3.13 13.28 -27.90
C ASN A 246 2.29 14.35 -27.19
N ASP A 247 2.89 15.52 -27.00
CA ASP A 247 2.37 16.69 -26.25
C ASP A 247 2.63 16.58 -24.74
N ASP A 248 2.38 17.68 -24.00
CA ASP A 248 2.67 17.73 -22.56
C ASP A 248 1.68 16.85 -21.77
N ASP A 249 2.14 15.71 -21.29
CA ASP A 249 1.32 14.72 -20.58
C ASP A 249 1.53 14.74 -19.06
N THR A 250 0.61 14.13 -18.32
CA THR A 250 0.76 13.98 -16.87
C THR A 250 0.32 12.61 -16.35
N ILE A 251 1.19 11.99 -15.56
CA ILE A 251 0.92 10.79 -14.77
C ILE A 251 0.98 11.17 -13.28
N CYS A 252 -0.16 11.14 -12.58
CA CYS A 252 -0.24 11.44 -11.14
C CYS A 252 -0.70 10.23 -10.32
N GLY A 253 0.22 9.64 -9.55
CA GLY A 253 -0.09 8.62 -8.54
C GLY A 253 -0.14 9.23 -7.13
N LYS A 254 -1.18 8.90 -6.37
CA LYS A 254 -1.25 9.21 -4.94
C LYS A 254 -1.73 7.99 -4.15
N ALA A 255 -1.03 7.67 -3.06
CA ALA A 255 -1.44 6.62 -2.14
C ALA A 255 -1.33 7.12 -0.68
N THR A 256 -2.39 6.92 0.08
CA THR A 256 -2.42 7.13 1.53
C THR A 256 -2.83 5.83 2.20
N SER A 257 -2.07 5.42 3.22
CA SER A 257 -2.34 4.23 4.00
C SER A 257 -2.30 4.56 5.49
N VAL A 258 -3.25 4.04 6.26
CA VAL A 258 -3.35 4.25 7.70
C VAL A 258 -3.65 2.91 8.38
N ASN A 259 -2.99 2.63 9.49
CA ASN A 259 -3.32 1.47 10.32
C ASN A 259 -3.60 1.87 11.78
N SER A 260 -4.32 1.03 12.52
CA SER A 260 -4.42 1.12 13.97
C SER A 260 -4.61 -0.25 14.62
N THR A 261 -4.17 -0.40 15.86
CA THR A 261 -4.27 -1.64 16.64
C THR A 261 -4.98 -1.38 17.98
N PHE A 262 -5.75 -2.38 18.43
CA PHE A 262 -6.31 -2.44 19.77
C PHE A 262 -6.24 -3.89 20.29
N SER A 263 -5.64 -4.09 21.46
CA SER A 263 -5.60 -5.38 22.14
C SER A 263 -6.03 -5.21 23.59
N GLU A 264 -6.93 -6.08 24.06
CA GLU A 264 -7.39 -6.09 25.43
C GLU A 264 -7.56 -7.53 25.97
N THR A 265 -7.09 -7.74 27.19
CA THR A 265 -7.10 -9.03 27.88
C THR A 265 -7.88 -8.91 29.17
N PHE A 266 -8.89 -9.76 29.34
CA PHE A 266 -9.65 -9.88 30.59
C PHE A 266 -9.48 -11.29 31.16
N ALA A 267 -9.00 -11.36 32.39
CA ALA A 267 -9.00 -12.58 33.19
C ALA A 267 -9.71 -12.29 34.51
N GLY A 268 -10.73 -13.09 34.85
CA GLY A 268 -11.44 -12.95 36.12
C GLY A 268 -10.48 -13.08 37.30
N THR A 269 -10.37 -12.04 38.15
CA THR A 269 -9.47 -12.04 39.31
C THR A 269 -10.10 -12.73 40.52
N PHE A 270 -9.32 -13.63 41.12
CA PHE A 270 -9.70 -14.52 42.23
C PHE A 270 -9.73 -13.86 43.61
N VAL A 271 -10.42 -12.73 43.78
CA VAL A 271 -10.27 -11.92 45.00
C VAL A 271 -10.72 -12.66 46.29
N THR A 272 -11.51 -13.74 46.18
CA THR A 272 -12.08 -14.47 47.33
C THR A 272 -11.53 -15.88 47.58
N ALA A 273 -10.67 -16.43 46.71
CA ALA A 273 -10.17 -17.80 46.83
C ALA A 273 -8.88 -17.88 47.70
N THR A 274 -8.61 -19.04 48.32
CA THR A 274 -7.34 -19.25 49.05
C THR A 274 -6.15 -19.17 48.10
N PRO A 275 -4.94 -18.77 48.54
CA PRO A 275 -3.77 -18.71 47.65
C PRO A 275 -3.49 -20.01 46.87
N ASN A 276 -3.73 -21.18 47.46
CA ASN A 276 -3.60 -22.46 46.75
C ASN A 276 -4.70 -22.64 45.69
N SER A 277 -5.93 -22.25 45.99
CA SER A 277 -7.05 -22.26 45.03
C SER A 277 -6.88 -21.23 43.92
N GLN A 278 -6.23 -20.10 44.20
CA GLN A 278 -5.88 -19.08 43.20
C GLN A 278 -4.82 -19.62 42.23
N ALA A 279 -3.78 -20.26 42.76
CA ALA A 279 -2.73 -20.89 41.94
C ALA A 279 -3.26 -22.07 41.10
N VAL A 280 -4.27 -22.79 41.60
CA VAL A 280 -4.96 -23.90 40.90
C VAL A 280 -6.12 -23.40 40.05
N ALA A 281 -6.29 -22.09 39.84
CA ALA A 281 -7.36 -21.57 38.99
C ALA A 281 -6.86 -20.58 37.92
N GLU A 282 -5.55 -20.41 37.76
CA GLU A 282 -4.94 -19.34 36.97
C GLU A 282 -5.20 -19.43 35.46
N ALA A 283 -6.37 -18.96 35.00
CA ALA A 283 -6.64 -18.82 33.58
C ALA A 283 -5.71 -17.78 32.93
N VAL A 284 -5.17 -18.13 31.76
CA VAL A 284 -4.34 -17.23 30.96
C VAL A 284 -5.16 -16.75 29.77
N ALA A 285 -5.42 -15.45 29.72
CA ALA A 285 -5.92 -14.79 28.53
C ALA A 285 -4.78 -14.03 27.85
N ASN A 286 -4.74 -14.05 26.52
CA ASN A 286 -3.76 -13.31 25.73
C ASN A 286 -4.43 -12.74 24.46
N ALA A 287 -4.27 -11.44 24.24
CA ALA A 287 -4.77 -10.75 23.06
C ALA A 287 -3.60 -10.11 22.30
N VAL A 288 -3.50 -10.36 21.00
CA VAL A 288 -2.45 -9.81 20.14
C VAL A 288 -3.11 -9.14 18.94
N ALA A 289 -2.84 -7.85 18.76
CA ALA A 289 -3.30 -7.09 17.60
C ALA A 289 -2.10 -6.48 16.87
N GLU A 290 -1.92 -6.83 15.60
CA GLU A 290 -0.81 -6.36 14.77
C GLU A 290 -1.34 -5.78 13.47
N THR A 291 -0.74 -4.68 13.03
CA THR A 291 -1.04 -4.11 11.72
C THR A 291 0.20 -3.72 10.93
N GLU A 292 0.14 -3.92 9.62
CA GLU A 292 1.12 -3.42 8.66
C GLU A 292 0.42 -2.56 7.61
N ASP A 293 0.97 -1.39 7.30
CA ASP A 293 0.49 -0.54 6.23
C ASP A 293 1.61 -0.17 5.25
N MET A 294 1.26 -0.06 3.96
CA MET A 294 2.20 0.36 2.93
C MET A 294 1.50 1.23 1.89
N ALA A 295 2.07 2.39 1.58
CA ALA A 295 1.61 3.24 0.48
C ALA A 295 2.63 3.24 -0.66
N ILE A 296 2.18 2.99 -1.89
CA ILE A 296 2.99 3.11 -3.11
C ILE A 296 2.28 4.04 -4.10
N ALA A 297 2.81 5.23 -4.39
CA ALA A 297 2.07 6.14 -5.28
C ALA A 297 2.03 5.61 -6.73
N ILE A 298 3.17 5.15 -7.24
CA ILE A 298 3.32 4.49 -8.55
C ILE A 298 4.16 3.22 -8.36
N ASP A 299 3.55 2.06 -8.58
CA ASP A 299 4.23 0.75 -8.55
C ASP A 299 4.55 0.30 -9.99
N ASN A 300 5.75 0.65 -10.47
CA ASN A 300 6.26 0.29 -11.79
C ASN A 300 7.18 -0.94 -11.76
N GLN A 301 7.01 -1.84 -10.79
CA GLN A 301 7.87 -3.01 -10.68
C GLN A 301 7.82 -3.86 -11.97
N LYS A 302 8.98 -4.05 -12.62
CA LYS A 302 9.08 -4.75 -13.92
C LYS A 302 8.19 -4.16 -15.02
N GLY A 303 7.67 -2.95 -14.83
CA GLY A 303 6.80 -2.25 -15.76
C GLY A 303 7.56 -1.28 -16.66
N LEU A 304 6.83 -0.68 -17.59
CA LEU A 304 7.31 0.39 -18.46
C LEU A 304 6.39 1.61 -18.35
N ILE A 305 6.99 2.77 -18.11
CA ILE A 305 6.34 4.08 -18.31
C ILE A 305 7.15 4.81 -19.39
N ASN A 306 6.48 5.31 -20.42
CA ASN A 306 7.09 6.04 -21.52
C ASN A 306 6.24 7.28 -21.87
N THR A 307 6.67 8.48 -21.51
CA THR A 307 5.83 9.67 -21.75
C THR A 307 5.96 10.20 -23.18
N GLY A 308 7.18 10.24 -23.74
CA GLY A 308 7.39 10.36 -25.18
C GLY A 308 7.94 11.71 -25.60
N ASN A 309 7.17 12.54 -26.30
CA ASN A 309 7.60 13.90 -26.66
C ASN A 309 6.67 14.91 -26.00
N GLY A 310 7.20 15.96 -25.38
CA GLY A 310 6.41 16.93 -24.65
C GLY A 310 7.16 17.36 -23.39
N ASN A 311 6.68 18.37 -22.68
CA ASN A 311 7.17 18.64 -21.33
C ASN A 311 6.30 17.84 -20.37
N ASP A 312 6.70 16.61 -20.11
CA ASP A 312 5.88 15.64 -19.40
C ASP A 312 6.05 15.73 -17.89
N HIS A 313 5.01 15.33 -17.16
CA HIS A 313 5.00 15.35 -15.70
C HIS A 313 4.68 13.98 -15.11
N ILE A 314 5.58 13.46 -14.26
CA ILE A 314 5.30 12.31 -13.40
C ILE A 314 5.29 12.80 -11.95
N ILE A 315 4.13 12.69 -11.30
CA ILE A 315 3.92 13.15 -9.92
C ILE A 315 3.52 11.96 -9.07
N ALA A 316 4.30 11.68 -8.03
CA ALA A 316 4.12 10.56 -7.14
C ALA A 316 4.13 11.01 -5.68
N ILE A 317 3.04 10.75 -4.95
CA ILE A 317 2.91 11.12 -3.53
C ILE A 317 2.43 9.91 -2.71
N ALA A 318 3.26 9.44 -1.78
CA ALA A 318 2.93 8.32 -0.90
C ALA A 318 3.01 8.71 0.58
N GLU A 319 1.97 8.40 1.35
CA GLU A 319 1.87 8.69 2.79
C GLU A 319 1.43 7.43 3.54
N ALA A 320 2.22 6.98 4.51
CA ALA A 320 1.90 5.83 5.35
C ALA A 320 2.52 5.97 6.75
N ARG A 321 2.10 5.15 7.71
CA ARG A 321 2.76 5.10 9.03
C ARG A 321 4.02 4.25 8.96
N ASN A 322 3.91 3.01 8.46
CA ASN A 322 5.03 2.07 8.46
C ASN A 322 5.94 2.32 7.24
N LYS A 323 5.43 2.13 6.01
CA LYS A 323 6.25 2.18 4.79
C LYS A 323 5.61 2.96 3.64
N ALA A 324 6.33 3.93 3.07
CA ALA A 324 5.87 4.72 1.93
C ALA A 324 6.92 4.71 0.81
N ILE A 325 6.48 4.45 -0.42
CA ILE A 325 7.33 4.53 -1.61
C ILE A 325 6.61 5.41 -2.65
N ALA A 326 7.18 6.54 -3.05
CA ALA A 326 6.50 7.37 -4.05
C ALA A 326 6.51 6.65 -5.42
N ILE A 327 7.69 6.23 -5.89
CA ILE A 327 7.84 5.43 -7.11
C ILE A 327 8.62 4.15 -6.79
N ASN A 328 7.96 2.99 -6.86
CA ASN A 328 8.63 1.70 -6.84
C ASN A 328 8.95 1.29 -8.28
N ASN A 329 10.19 1.44 -8.72
CA ASN A 329 10.62 1.13 -10.06
C ASN A 329 11.52 -0.11 -10.11
N THR A 330 11.46 -1.00 -9.11
CA THR A 330 12.31 -2.19 -9.04
C THR A 330 12.24 -3.03 -10.33
N HIS A 331 13.37 -3.16 -11.05
CA HIS A 331 13.47 -3.79 -12.37
C HIS A 331 12.55 -3.19 -13.46
N GLY A 332 11.96 -2.04 -13.21
CA GLY A 332 11.15 -1.28 -14.15
C GLY A 332 11.99 -0.27 -14.94
N LEU A 333 11.34 0.32 -15.94
CA LEU A 333 11.89 1.38 -16.76
C LEU A 333 10.91 2.56 -16.82
N ILE A 334 11.42 3.76 -16.58
CA ILE A 334 10.74 5.03 -16.86
C ILE A 334 11.56 5.75 -17.92
N ASN A 335 10.90 6.24 -18.97
CA ASN A 335 11.51 7.01 -20.05
C ASN A 335 10.64 8.24 -20.31
N THR A 336 11.17 9.46 -20.17
CA THR A 336 10.36 10.66 -20.41
C THR A 336 10.51 11.18 -21.84
N GLY A 337 11.71 11.13 -22.42
CA GLY A 337 11.91 11.21 -23.86
C GLY A 337 12.43 12.56 -24.32
N ASN A 338 11.67 13.33 -25.11
CA ASN A 338 12.10 14.66 -25.57
C ASN A 338 11.21 15.76 -25.00
N GLY A 339 11.83 16.80 -24.47
CA GLY A 339 11.19 17.98 -23.89
C GLY A 339 11.74 18.24 -22.50
N ASN A 340 11.27 19.29 -21.83
CA ASN A 340 11.73 19.59 -20.48
C ASN A 340 10.84 18.84 -19.48
N ASP A 341 11.19 17.60 -19.19
CA ASP A 341 10.37 16.70 -18.39
C ASP A 341 10.56 16.94 -16.90
N THR A 342 9.59 16.50 -16.10
CA THR A 342 9.65 16.66 -14.65
C THR A 342 9.11 15.44 -13.92
N ILE A 343 9.94 14.86 -13.05
CA ILE A 343 9.55 13.85 -12.06
C ILE A 343 9.58 14.47 -10.66
N ILE A 344 8.45 14.41 -9.95
CA ILE A 344 8.34 14.79 -8.54
C ILE A 344 7.89 13.57 -7.75
N ALA A 345 8.73 13.11 -6.82
CA ALA A 345 8.50 11.92 -6.02
C ALA A 345 8.66 12.24 -4.53
N ASN A 346 7.55 12.18 -3.79
CA ASN A 346 7.52 12.47 -2.36
C ASN A 346 6.94 11.28 -1.58
N ALA A 347 7.67 10.79 -0.59
CA ALA A 347 7.21 9.76 0.33
C ALA A 347 7.33 10.23 1.78
N THR A 348 6.35 9.90 2.62
CA THR A 348 6.34 10.25 4.05
C THR A 348 5.87 9.06 4.88
N SER A 349 6.78 8.52 5.71
CA SER A 349 6.57 7.42 6.65
C SER A 349 7.82 7.22 7.52
N ASN A 350 7.79 6.23 8.44
CA ASN A 350 8.96 5.81 9.21
C ASN A 350 10.06 5.21 8.32
N GLU A 351 9.69 4.35 7.36
CA GLU A 351 10.59 3.87 6.30
C GLU A 351 10.10 4.40 4.95
N SER A 352 10.76 5.42 4.39
CA SER A 352 10.29 6.11 3.18
C SER A 352 11.34 6.15 2.06
N TYR A 353 10.91 5.94 0.83
CA TYR A 353 11.73 6.14 -0.38
C TYR A 353 10.96 6.96 -1.40
N SER A 354 11.59 8.02 -1.93
CA SER A 354 10.99 8.78 -3.02
C SER A 354 11.02 7.95 -4.30
N ILE A 355 12.17 7.38 -4.64
CA ILE A 355 12.31 6.47 -5.79
C ILE A 355 13.10 5.23 -5.35
N PHE A 356 12.58 4.05 -5.66
CA PHE A 356 13.20 2.77 -5.27
C PHE A 356 13.49 1.88 -6.49
N GLY A 357 14.78 1.63 -6.75
CA GLY A 357 15.31 0.71 -7.76
C GLY A 357 15.04 1.08 -9.22
N GLY A 358 15.56 0.25 -10.13
CA GLY A 358 15.27 0.33 -11.57
C GLY A 358 16.09 1.34 -12.37
N HIS A 359 15.58 1.64 -13.57
CA HIS A 359 16.17 2.60 -14.51
C HIS A 359 15.20 3.74 -14.82
N ILE A 360 15.73 4.96 -14.83
CA ILE A 360 15.03 6.18 -15.27
C ILE A 360 15.91 6.85 -16.33
N ASN A 361 15.33 7.12 -17.49
CA ASN A 361 15.94 7.92 -18.55
C ASN A 361 15.09 9.17 -18.76
N MET A 362 15.68 10.35 -18.58
CA MET A 362 14.95 11.61 -18.76
C MET A 362 14.98 12.03 -20.23
N GLY A 363 16.15 11.97 -20.88
CA GLY A 363 16.25 11.99 -22.34
C GLY A 363 16.85 13.28 -22.87
N ASN A 364 16.13 14.03 -23.70
CA ASN A 364 16.63 15.30 -24.24
C ASN A 364 15.76 16.45 -23.75
N GLY A 365 16.39 17.50 -23.22
CA GLY A 365 15.75 18.69 -22.71
C GLY A 365 16.35 19.06 -21.37
N ASN A 366 15.90 20.18 -20.79
CA ASN A 366 16.36 20.60 -19.47
C ASN A 366 15.43 19.96 -18.43
N ASP A 367 15.78 18.75 -18.03
CA ASP A 367 14.93 17.86 -17.25
C ASP A 367 15.07 18.12 -15.74
N GLN A 368 14.00 17.82 -15.00
CA GLN A 368 13.98 17.97 -13.54
C GLN A 368 13.56 16.69 -12.84
N LEU A 369 14.39 16.22 -11.91
CA LEU A 369 14.04 15.12 -11.02
C LEU A 369 14.14 15.57 -9.56
N LYS A 370 13.02 15.54 -8.83
CA LYS A 370 12.93 15.95 -7.42
C LYS A 370 12.48 14.78 -6.57
N ALA A 371 13.40 14.21 -5.80
CA ALA A 371 13.18 13.04 -4.97
C ALA A 371 14.09 13.09 -3.73
N SER A 372 13.54 13.26 -2.53
CA SER A 372 14.37 13.48 -1.33
C SER A 372 15.23 12.28 -0.92
N ASN A 373 14.78 11.05 -1.24
CA ASN A 373 15.46 9.81 -0.84
C ASN A 373 15.45 8.76 -1.96
N PHE A 374 16.62 8.34 -2.41
CA PHE A 374 16.81 7.24 -3.35
C PHE A 374 17.14 5.92 -2.62
N GLY A 375 16.58 4.80 -3.08
CA GLY A 375 16.90 3.49 -2.50
C GLY A 375 16.94 2.36 -3.53
N GLY A 376 17.53 1.23 -3.14
CA GLY A 376 17.51 0.01 -3.95
C GLY A 376 18.37 0.07 -5.20
N GLY A 377 19.39 0.94 -5.21
CA GLY A 377 20.34 1.08 -6.32
C GLY A 377 19.70 1.59 -7.61
N VAL A 378 18.91 2.66 -7.53
CA VAL A 378 18.30 3.27 -8.72
C VAL A 378 19.37 3.84 -9.66
N ASN A 379 19.16 3.66 -10.97
CA ASN A 379 20.03 4.20 -12.01
C ASN A 379 19.28 5.27 -12.79
N ILE A 380 19.81 6.48 -12.80
CA ILE A 380 19.18 7.65 -13.43
C ILE A 380 20.13 8.20 -14.48
N ASN A 381 19.64 8.35 -15.70
CA ASN A 381 20.33 8.99 -16.81
C ASN A 381 19.53 10.23 -17.22
N MET A 382 20.09 11.42 -16.99
CA MET A 382 19.42 12.67 -17.28
C MET A 382 19.45 12.94 -18.80
N GLY A 383 20.62 12.80 -19.44
CA GLY A 383 20.71 12.66 -20.89
C GLY A 383 21.36 13.87 -21.54
N ASN A 384 20.64 14.63 -22.35
CA ASN A 384 21.17 15.85 -22.98
C ASN A 384 20.35 17.06 -22.57
N GLY A 385 21.01 18.10 -22.07
CA GLY A 385 20.40 19.36 -21.66
C GLY A 385 21.05 19.87 -20.38
N ASP A 386 20.56 21.00 -19.88
CA ASP A 386 20.99 21.51 -18.58
C ASP A 386 20.05 20.96 -17.50
N ASP A 387 20.42 19.82 -16.90
CA ASP A 387 19.53 19.03 -16.06
C ASP A 387 19.66 19.36 -14.56
N PHE A 388 18.58 19.09 -13.81
CA PHE A 388 18.53 19.36 -12.39
C PHE A 388 17.97 18.17 -11.59
N VAL A 389 18.79 17.67 -10.66
CA VAL A 389 18.41 16.59 -9.74
C VAL A 389 18.42 17.10 -8.30
N VAL A 390 17.39 16.78 -7.52
CA VAL A 390 17.36 16.96 -6.07
C VAL A 390 17.24 15.60 -5.40
N GLY A 391 18.15 15.28 -4.48
CA GLY A 391 18.06 14.08 -3.64
C GLY A 391 19.39 13.49 -3.21
N PHE A 392 19.34 12.62 -2.22
CA PHE A 392 20.45 11.73 -1.84
C PHE A 392 19.92 10.32 -1.56
N GLY A 393 20.79 9.30 -1.65
CA GLY A 393 20.42 7.91 -1.37
C GLY A 393 21.25 6.90 -2.18
N GLU A 394 20.84 5.65 -2.15
CA GLU A 394 21.51 4.57 -2.89
C GLU A 394 21.16 4.68 -4.39
N ALA A 395 22.01 5.38 -5.14
CA ALA A 395 21.78 5.70 -6.55
C ALA A 395 23.06 5.80 -7.38
N THR A 396 22.92 5.57 -8.69
CA THR A 396 23.89 5.97 -9.71
C THR A 396 23.23 6.99 -10.63
N LEU A 397 23.80 8.18 -10.72
CA LEU A 397 23.30 9.31 -11.50
C LEU A 397 24.28 9.61 -12.63
N ASN A 398 23.77 9.81 -13.84
CA ASN A 398 24.54 10.31 -14.98
C ASN A 398 23.85 11.58 -15.49
N GLY A 399 24.51 12.74 -15.38
CA GLY A 399 23.99 14.00 -15.94
C GLY A 399 23.98 13.92 -17.46
N GLY A 400 25.10 13.52 -18.05
CA GLY A 400 25.19 13.24 -19.47
C GLY A 400 25.87 14.39 -20.19
N SER A 401 25.17 15.07 -21.10
CA SER A 401 25.72 16.20 -21.86
C SER A 401 24.98 17.49 -21.53
N GLY A 402 25.70 18.50 -21.06
CA GLY A 402 25.17 19.82 -20.78
C GLY A 402 25.78 20.38 -19.51
N PHE A 403 25.11 21.31 -18.85
CA PHE A 403 25.49 21.77 -17.52
C PHE A 403 24.49 21.23 -16.49
N ASP A 404 24.91 20.19 -15.77
CA ASP A 404 24.05 19.42 -14.89
C ASP A 404 24.32 19.73 -13.42
N ILE A 405 23.24 19.86 -12.66
CA ILE A 405 23.27 20.24 -11.25
C ILE A 405 22.65 19.13 -10.40
N LEU A 406 23.41 18.66 -9.40
CA LEU A 406 22.90 17.82 -8.32
C LEU A 406 22.79 18.64 -7.03
N ASN A 407 21.57 18.77 -6.52
CA ASN A 407 21.30 19.31 -5.20
C ASN A 407 21.03 18.17 -4.22
N VAL A 408 21.92 17.96 -3.25
CA VAL A 408 21.74 16.88 -2.27
C VAL A 408 20.75 17.24 -1.15
N GLY A 409 20.12 18.41 -1.20
CA GLY A 409 19.04 18.82 -0.31
C GLY A 409 19.53 19.46 0.97
N THR A 410 19.13 18.88 2.12
CA THR A 410 19.38 19.47 3.44
C THR A 410 20.74 19.12 4.03
N TYR A 411 21.54 18.30 3.35
CA TYR A 411 22.85 17.90 3.83
C TYR A 411 23.89 18.99 3.60
N ASN A 412 24.79 19.14 4.56
CA ASN A 412 25.97 19.96 4.44
C ASN A 412 27.10 19.17 3.76
N ILE A 413 28.07 19.88 3.18
CA ILE A 413 29.21 19.23 2.51
C ILE A 413 30.02 18.33 3.46
N GLU A 414 30.16 18.74 4.73
CA GLU A 414 30.87 18.00 5.78
C GLU A 414 30.17 16.73 6.26
N ASP A 415 28.89 16.52 5.90
CA ASP A 415 28.18 15.30 6.23
C ASP A 415 28.72 14.11 5.40
N PHE A 416 29.35 14.38 4.25
CA PHE A 416 29.77 13.37 3.30
C PHE A 416 31.27 13.06 3.36
N GLN A 417 31.59 11.79 3.14
CA GLN A 417 32.89 11.41 2.57
C GLN A 417 32.77 11.53 1.04
N ILE A 418 33.50 12.49 0.46
CA ILE A 418 33.46 12.78 -0.98
C ILE A 418 34.75 12.27 -1.62
N ASN A 419 34.62 11.38 -2.61
CA ASN A 419 35.73 10.86 -3.39
C ASN A 419 35.59 11.28 -4.86
N LEU A 420 36.64 11.87 -5.42
CA LEU A 420 36.72 12.22 -6.84
C LEU A 420 37.39 11.07 -7.60
N GLY A 421 36.70 10.57 -8.63
CA GLY A 421 37.18 9.49 -9.50
C GLY A 421 38.20 9.97 -10.54
N THR A 422 38.69 9.05 -11.38
CA THR A 422 39.68 9.37 -12.41
C THR A 422 39.14 10.40 -13.40
N ASN A 423 39.96 11.41 -13.70
CA ASN A 423 39.62 12.57 -14.56
C ASN A 423 38.52 13.49 -14.02
N ASN A 424 38.22 13.44 -12.71
CA ASN A 424 37.18 14.21 -12.02
C ASN A 424 35.74 14.01 -12.54
N ASN A 425 35.52 13.23 -13.60
CA ASN A 425 34.19 12.97 -14.21
C ASN A 425 33.29 12.02 -13.41
N GLN A 426 33.72 11.61 -12.22
CA GLN A 426 32.93 10.80 -11.31
C GLN A 426 33.09 11.34 -9.91
N VAL A 427 31.98 11.49 -9.19
CA VAL A 427 31.99 11.82 -7.76
C VAL A 427 31.23 10.74 -7.00
N THR A 428 31.80 10.29 -5.90
CA THR A 428 31.14 9.37 -4.98
C THR A 428 30.89 10.08 -3.66
N PHE A 429 29.64 10.07 -3.21
CA PHE A 429 29.19 10.57 -1.92
C PHE A 429 28.89 9.38 -1.02
N GLU A 430 29.48 9.35 0.17
CA GLU A 430 29.18 8.34 1.19
C GLU A 430 28.72 9.02 2.50
N LEU A 431 27.58 8.58 3.02
CA LEU A 431 27.00 9.00 4.29
C LEU A 431 26.34 7.79 4.96
N ASN A 432 26.76 7.43 6.18
CA ASN A 432 26.19 6.32 6.95
C ASN A 432 26.11 4.98 6.17
N ASN A 433 27.15 4.65 5.40
CA ASN A 433 27.23 3.50 4.49
C ASN A 433 26.25 3.53 3.29
N ILE A 434 25.56 4.65 3.06
CA ILE A 434 24.80 4.90 1.84
C ILE A 434 25.73 5.55 0.84
N ILE A 435 25.80 4.97 -0.35
CA ILE A 435 26.69 5.42 -1.42
C ILE A 435 25.86 5.92 -2.60
N MET A 436 26.14 7.15 -3.04
CA MET A 436 25.67 7.69 -4.31
C MET A 436 26.87 7.88 -5.23
N ASN A 437 26.74 7.42 -6.47
CA ASN A 437 27.72 7.66 -7.52
C ASN A 437 27.13 8.62 -8.55
N THR A 438 27.91 9.61 -8.97
CA THR A 438 27.52 10.56 -10.01
C THR A 438 28.56 10.60 -11.11
N ILE A 439 28.12 10.83 -12.35
CA ILE A 439 28.96 10.98 -13.53
C ILE A 439 28.42 12.16 -14.36
N GLY A 440 29.30 13.00 -14.90
CA GLY A 440 28.90 14.11 -15.77
C GLY A 440 27.99 15.13 -15.09
N PHE A 441 28.33 15.55 -13.86
CA PHE A 441 27.70 16.67 -13.17
C PHE A 441 28.74 17.75 -12.92
N GLU A 442 28.45 18.99 -13.32
CA GLU A 442 29.34 20.14 -13.20
C GLU A 442 29.20 20.84 -11.85
N GLN A 443 28.02 20.77 -11.22
CA GLN A 443 27.73 21.46 -9.96
C GLN A 443 27.01 20.58 -8.95
N PHE A 444 27.47 20.68 -7.70
CA PHE A 444 26.92 20.00 -6.53
C PHE A 444 26.51 21.03 -5.48
N ASP A 445 25.22 21.10 -5.18
CA ASP A 445 24.64 22.03 -4.22
C ASP A 445 24.33 21.34 -2.90
N PHE A 446 24.79 21.96 -1.81
CA PHE A 446 24.59 21.55 -0.42
C PHE A 446 23.84 22.66 0.34
N ALA A 447 23.36 22.36 1.54
CA ALA A 447 22.69 23.34 2.38
C ALA A 447 23.60 24.52 2.78
N ASN A 448 24.92 24.31 2.86
CA ASN A 448 25.90 25.30 3.30
C ASN A 448 26.85 25.81 2.21
N GLY A 449 26.62 25.47 0.93
CA GLY A 449 27.45 25.94 -0.18
C GLY A 449 27.29 25.13 -1.45
N SER A 450 28.09 25.46 -2.47
CA SER A 450 28.18 24.70 -3.71
C SER A 450 29.61 24.33 -4.06
N PHE A 451 29.76 23.26 -4.81
CA PHE A 451 31.03 22.75 -5.29
C PHE A 451 30.93 22.52 -6.81
N ASN A 452 31.85 23.12 -7.56
CA ASN A 452 31.87 23.01 -9.02
C ASN A 452 33.07 22.19 -9.49
N ILE A 453 32.85 21.34 -10.48
CA ILE A 453 33.90 20.61 -11.19
C ILE A 453 34.00 21.19 -12.59
N ASN A 454 35.20 21.63 -12.96
CA ASN A 454 35.50 22.00 -14.34
C ASN A 454 36.10 20.79 -15.04
N PHE A 455 35.43 20.29 -16.08
CA PHE A 455 35.89 19.18 -16.93
C PHE A 455 36.85 19.61 -18.04
#